data_AF-A0A2E1VVH4-F1
#
_entry.id   AF-A0A2E1VVH4-F1
#
_cell.length_a   1.000
_cell.length_b   1.000
_cell.length_c   1.000
_cell.angle_alpha   90.00
_cell.angle_beta   90.00
_cell.angle_gamma   90.00
#
_symmetry.space_group_name_H-M   'P 1'
#
loop_
_entity.id
_entity.type
_entity.pdbx_description
1 polymer ?
#
loop_
_entity_poly.entity_id
_entity_poly.type
_entity_poly.pdbx_seq_one_letter_code
_entity_poly.pdbx_strand_id
1 'polypeptide(L)'
;MRVQIPRVGLHEALYCGTIATLPLFAVRGIPGGISLPLAFMLLMVVAIGLRAVLTSQVPAVFSRLDAALCGYLLVALVGLIDAATPEVLFAIAKSFIYLMAYLAFKMVLIEIPERRLEQLTGIGLILGTISFGLVMLYSLYSTGSLGVLFGSFSYWTVTVQVFNSIDSVFGQSRDEFASVHVMRNSVGEAFAFYVIAALVYGFRSKLMRLGVAGVNVIFALSMFSRRALLAVCFGVFGALATEVRGVKRALAIAAMAAGVLGYMVTSEASSRLTDFSDHARAEQYQEAVQLFGESPYFGHGYGAKLSTGNYVHNFVLAGAMMMGTLGLIVTLWIFLHVVKELVLGMRATTGFQTPLFLIIPILGMMVGSTVEGIFTMTSWVALALHDVSVLRRKNAAVAVSYPGASRVEA
;
A
#
# COMPACT_ATOMS: atom_id res chain seq x y z
N MET A 1 0.33 17.39 37.33
CA MET A 1 0.18 17.55 35.86
C MET A 1 -0.97 16.67 35.39
N ARG A 2 -2.14 17.26 35.07
CA ARG A 2 -3.22 16.50 34.42
C ARG A 2 -2.90 16.43 32.94
N VAL A 3 -2.54 15.25 32.44
CA VAL A 3 -2.46 14.96 31.02
C VAL A 3 -3.89 15.07 30.49
N GLN A 4 -4.23 16.19 29.85
CA GLN A 4 -5.45 16.28 29.06
C GLN A 4 -5.25 15.33 27.87
N ILE A 5 -5.85 14.14 27.96
CA ILE A 5 -6.01 13.28 26.78
C ILE A 5 -6.99 14.04 25.87
N PRO A 6 -6.56 14.52 24.69
CA PRO A 6 -7.48 15.20 23.78
C PRO A 6 -8.62 14.24 23.43
N ARG A 7 -9.87 14.70 23.46
CA ARG A 7 -11.02 13.91 22.99
C ARG A 7 -10.77 13.54 21.53
N VAL A 8 -10.43 12.29 21.27
CA VAL A 8 -10.21 11.75 19.92
C VAL A 8 -11.59 11.50 19.31
N GLY A 9 -11.91 12.18 18.21
CA GLY A 9 -13.14 11.91 17.46
C GLY A 9 -13.12 10.51 16.84
N LEU A 10 -14.28 9.91 16.58
CA LEU A 10 -14.37 8.55 16.02
C LEU A 10 -13.54 8.41 14.71
N HIS A 11 -13.59 9.40 13.83
CA HIS A 11 -12.80 9.47 12.60
C HIS A 11 -11.29 9.48 12.84
N GLU A 12 -10.82 10.20 13.87
CA GLU A 12 -9.39 10.22 14.23
C GLU A 12 -8.92 8.86 14.77
N ALA A 13 -9.76 8.20 15.58
CA ALA A 13 -9.47 6.88 16.12
C ALA A 13 -9.44 5.81 15.02
N LEU A 14 -10.41 5.84 14.09
CA LEU A 14 -10.44 4.93 12.94
C LEU A 14 -9.23 5.16 12.03
N TYR A 15 -8.83 6.41 11.80
CA TYR A 15 -7.64 6.73 11.00
C TYR A 15 -6.37 6.17 11.66
N CYS A 16 -6.15 6.49 12.94
CA CYS A 16 -5.01 6.00 13.70
C CYS A 16 -4.97 4.46 13.74
N GLY A 17 -6.12 3.82 13.97
CA GLY A 17 -6.26 2.37 13.97
C GLY A 17 -5.98 1.73 12.61
N THR A 18 -6.40 2.37 11.51
CA THR A 18 -6.08 1.90 10.16
C THR A 18 -4.57 1.92 9.93
N ILE A 19 -3.89 3.03 10.26
CA ILE A 19 -2.43 3.10 10.14
C ILE A 19 -1.79 2.01 11.01
N ALA A 20 -2.10 1.97 12.31
CA ALA A 20 -1.48 1.08 13.28
C ALA A 20 -1.62 -0.42 12.95
N THR A 21 -2.67 -0.80 12.23
CA THR A 21 -2.96 -2.21 11.94
C THR A 21 -2.36 -2.69 10.61
N LEU A 22 -1.84 -1.81 9.74
CA LEU A 22 -1.29 -2.19 8.43
C LEU A 22 -0.29 -3.37 8.48
N PRO A 23 0.67 -3.45 9.42
CA PRO A 23 1.60 -4.59 9.51
C PRO A 23 0.94 -5.90 9.94
N LEU A 24 -0.24 -5.83 10.55
CA LEU A 24 -1.04 -6.97 11.01
C LEU A 24 -2.01 -7.47 9.93
N PHE A 25 -1.79 -7.10 8.67
CA PHE A 25 -2.63 -7.53 7.54
C PHE A 25 -2.76 -9.05 7.42
N ALA A 26 -1.70 -9.81 7.74
CA ALA A 26 -1.71 -11.26 7.71
C ALA A 26 -2.54 -11.89 8.84
N VAL A 27 -2.83 -11.16 9.92
CA VAL A 27 -3.62 -11.67 11.04
C VAL A 27 -5.10 -11.69 10.64
N ARG A 28 -5.60 -12.89 10.33
CA ARG A 28 -7.00 -13.15 9.92
C ARG A 28 -7.90 -13.58 11.08
N GLY A 29 -7.76 -12.94 12.24
CA GLY A 29 -8.49 -13.30 13.48
C GLY A 29 -9.97 -12.90 13.52
N ILE A 30 -10.55 -12.37 12.43
CA ILE A 30 -11.95 -11.95 12.35
C ILE A 30 -12.74 -13.00 11.55
N PRO A 31 -13.95 -13.41 12.00
CA PRO A 31 -14.83 -14.31 11.25
C PRO A 31 -14.98 -13.86 9.80
N GLY A 32 -14.79 -14.79 8.85
CA GLY A 32 -14.80 -14.52 7.41
C GLY A 32 -13.45 -14.16 6.80
N GLY A 33 -12.34 -14.23 7.55
CA GLY A 33 -10.98 -14.05 7.02
C GLY A 33 -10.62 -12.61 6.66
N ILE A 34 -11.38 -11.64 7.20
CA ILE A 34 -11.15 -10.21 7.01
C ILE A 34 -9.87 -9.79 7.75
N SER A 35 -8.92 -9.20 7.03
CA SER A 35 -7.70 -8.66 7.64
C SER A 35 -8.03 -7.47 8.54
N LEU A 36 -7.32 -7.32 9.66
CA LEU A 36 -7.55 -6.23 10.62
C LEU A 36 -7.55 -4.82 10.00
N PRO A 37 -6.65 -4.44 9.06
CA PRO A 37 -6.71 -3.14 8.38
C PRO A 37 -8.01 -2.90 7.62
N LEU A 38 -8.50 -3.93 6.92
CA LEU A 38 -9.76 -3.85 6.17
C LEU A 38 -10.93 -3.62 7.11
N ALA A 39 -10.94 -4.25 8.29
CA ALA A 39 -12.01 -4.03 9.28
C ALA A 39 -12.08 -2.56 9.72
N PHE A 40 -10.94 -1.92 10.01
CA PHE A 40 -10.91 -0.49 10.33
C PHE A 40 -11.38 0.40 9.17
N MET A 41 -10.98 0.10 7.94
CA MET A 41 -11.45 0.86 6.77
C MET A 41 -12.95 0.64 6.50
N LEU A 42 -13.49 -0.57 6.72
CA LEU A 42 -14.92 -0.85 6.63
C LEU A 42 -15.73 -0.11 7.70
N LEU A 43 -15.21 0.00 8.92
CA LEU A 43 -15.81 0.83 9.95
C LEU A 43 -15.88 2.31 9.53
N MET A 44 -14.93 2.81 8.74
CA MET A 44 -15.04 4.14 8.15
C MET A 44 -16.16 4.25 7.12
N VAL A 45 -16.35 3.22 6.28
CA VAL A 45 -17.49 3.18 5.34
C VAL A 45 -18.80 3.30 6.11
N VAL A 46 -18.96 2.55 7.20
CA VAL A 46 -20.14 2.63 8.06
C VAL A 46 -20.29 4.01 8.71
N ALA A 47 -19.20 4.57 9.25
CA ALA A 47 -19.23 5.88 9.90
C ALA A 47 -19.60 7.02 8.94
N ILE A 48 -19.03 7.02 7.72
CA ILE A 48 -19.34 7.99 6.67
C ILE A 48 -20.77 7.77 6.15
N GLY A 49 -21.21 6.53 5.95
CA GLY A 49 -22.57 6.21 5.54
C GLY A 49 -23.61 6.70 6.54
N LEU A 50 -23.39 6.44 7.83
CA LEU A 50 -24.25 6.93 8.90
C LEU A 50 -24.29 8.46 8.93
N ARG A 51 -23.13 9.11 8.78
CA ARG A 51 -23.06 10.58 8.69
C ARG A 51 -23.86 11.09 7.49
N ALA A 52 -23.69 10.51 6.31
CA ALA A 52 -24.41 10.92 5.10
C ALA A 52 -25.93 10.82 5.30
N VAL A 53 -26.41 9.76 5.96
CA VAL A 53 -27.83 9.61 6.33
C VAL A 53 -28.28 10.69 7.32
N LEU A 54 -27.47 10.98 8.35
CA LEU A 54 -27.84 11.93 9.40
C LEU A 54 -27.77 13.39 8.96
N THR A 55 -26.83 13.76 8.09
CA THR A 55 -26.56 15.16 7.72
C THR A 55 -26.92 15.48 6.27
N SER A 56 -27.31 14.49 5.45
CA SER A 56 -27.54 14.66 4.00
C SER A 56 -26.38 15.31 3.24
N GLN A 57 -25.16 15.17 3.76
CA GLN A 57 -23.94 15.78 3.22
C GLN A 57 -22.84 14.74 3.11
N VAL A 58 -22.12 14.75 1.98
CA VAL A 58 -20.95 13.89 1.74
C VAL A 58 -19.77 14.79 1.38
N PRO A 59 -18.60 14.63 2.03
CA PRO A 59 -17.41 15.41 1.68
C PRO A 59 -17.01 15.21 0.21
N ALA A 60 -16.85 16.31 -0.52
CA ALA A 60 -16.41 16.27 -1.92
C ALA A 60 -14.89 16.00 -1.99
N VAL A 61 -14.53 14.72 -2.19
CA VAL A 61 -13.12 14.26 -2.30
C VAL A 61 -12.81 13.56 -3.63
N PHE A 62 -13.72 13.63 -4.59
CA PHE A 62 -13.63 12.87 -5.84
C PHE A 62 -12.61 13.49 -6.81
N SER A 63 -11.60 12.73 -7.19
CA SER A 63 -10.50 13.14 -8.07
C SER A 63 -10.56 12.46 -9.44
N ARG A 64 -9.69 12.92 -10.37
CA ARG A 64 -9.54 12.27 -11.69
C ARG A 64 -9.05 10.84 -11.58
N LEU A 65 -8.25 10.54 -10.55
CA LEU A 65 -7.77 9.20 -10.28
C LEU A 65 -8.93 8.30 -9.82
N ASP A 66 -9.81 8.80 -8.95
CA ASP A 66 -11.02 8.06 -8.54
C ASP A 66 -11.90 7.73 -9.75
N ALA A 67 -12.09 8.70 -10.66
CA ALA A 67 -12.84 8.48 -11.89
C ALA A 67 -12.25 7.35 -12.74
N ALA A 68 -10.92 7.27 -12.85
CA ALA A 68 -10.25 6.22 -13.60
C ALA A 68 -10.32 4.85 -12.90
N LEU A 69 -10.25 4.82 -11.56
CA LEU A 69 -10.45 3.59 -10.79
C LEU A 69 -11.89 3.07 -10.91
N CYS A 70 -12.88 3.96 -10.90
CA CYS A 70 -14.26 3.62 -11.22
C CYS A 70 -14.38 3.11 -12.66
N GLY A 71 -13.75 3.79 -13.62
CA GLY A 71 -13.70 3.37 -15.02
C GLY A 71 -13.09 1.98 -15.20
N TYR A 72 -12.02 1.67 -14.47
CA TYR A 72 -11.42 0.34 -14.43
C TYR A 72 -12.42 -0.73 -13.97
N LEU A 73 -13.15 -0.48 -12.87
CA LEU A 73 -14.16 -1.42 -12.39
C LEU A 73 -15.35 -1.55 -13.34
N LEU A 74 -15.75 -0.48 -14.03
CA LEU A 74 -16.79 -0.54 -15.04
C LEU A 74 -16.36 -1.40 -16.23
N VAL A 75 -15.12 -1.27 -16.70
CA VAL A 75 -14.57 -2.14 -17.75
C VAL A 75 -14.51 -3.60 -17.28
N ALA A 76 -14.10 -3.82 -16.03
CA ALA A 76 -14.09 -5.16 -15.42
C ALA A 76 -15.50 -5.78 -15.35
N LEU A 77 -16.53 -4.98 -15.04
CA LEU A 77 -17.92 -5.42 -15.03
C LEU A 77 -18.45 -5.77 -16.43
N VAL A 78 -18.06 -5.05 -17.48
CA VAL A 78 -18.43 -5.42 -18.86
C VAL A 78 -17.83 -6.78 -19.21
N GLY A 79 -16.63 -7.08 -18.74
CA GLY A 79 -15.98 -8.38 -18.90
C GLY A 79 -16.68 -9.55 -18.18
N LEU A 80 -17.68 -9.32 -17.33
CA LEU A 80 -18.50 -10.39 -16.72
C LEU A 80 -19.49 -11.02 -17.68
N ILE A 81 -19.90 -10.29 -18.73
CA ILE A 81 -20.98 -10.71 -19.63
C ILE A 81 -20.64 -12.04 -20.30
N ASP A 82 -19.34 -12.32 -20.53
CA ASP A 82 -18.86 -13.51 -21.23
C ASP A 82 -18.23 -14.58 -20.31
N ALA A 83 -18.00 -14.30 -19.01
CA ALA A 83 -17.25 -15.18 -18.11
C ALA A 83 -17.64 -15.06 -16.62
N ALA A 84 -18.93 -15.23 -16.30
CA ALA A 84 -19.42 -15.17 -14.92
C ALA A 84 -19.17 -16.49 -14.15
N THR A 85 -17.96 -16.68 -13.62
CA THR A 85 -17.70 -17.73 -12.61
C THR A 85 -17.82 -17.17 -11.18
N PRO A 86 -18.06 -18.01 -10.16
CA PRO A 86 -18.09 -17.58 -8.76
C PRO A 86 -16.82 -16.84 -8.31
N GLU A 87 -15.66 -17.26 -8.82
CA GLU A 87 -14.36 -16.63 -8.52
C GLU A 87 -14.27 -15.21 -9.07
N VAL A 88 -14.77 -14.98 -10.29
CA VAL A 88 -14.81 -13.65 -10.92
C VAL A 88 -15.76 -12.73 -10.17
N LEU A 89 -16.94 -13.22 -9.79
CA LEU A 89 -17.90 -12.46 -8.98
C LEU A 89 -17.30 -12.07 -7.62
N PHE A 90 -16.60 -13.00 -6.96
CA PHE A 90 -15.90 -12.73 -5.71
C PHE A 90 -14.80 -11.68 -5.89
N ALA A 91 -14.01 -11.77 -6.95
CA ALA A 91 -12.95 -10.81 -7.27
C ALA A 91 -13.50 -9.39 -7.45
N ILE A 92 -14.62 -9.25 -8.14
CA ILE A 92 -15.29 -7.98 -8.41
C ILE A 92 -15.87 -7.42 -7.12
N ALA A 93 -16.61 -8.22 -6.36
CA ALA A 93 -17.16 -7.80 -5.06
C ALA A 93 -16.05 -7.29 -4.12
N LYS A 94 -14.93 -8.02 -4.04
CA LYS A 94 -13.75 -7.61 -3.27
C LYS A 94 -13.16 -6.28 -3.76
N SER A 95 -13.08 -6.09 -5.08
CA SER A 95 -12.55 -4.86 -5.68
C SER A 95 -13.45 -3.65 -5.40
N PHE A 96 -14.77 -3.82 -5.44
CA PHE A 96 -15.74 -2.81 -5.02
C PHE A 96 -15.61 -2.45 -3.55
N ILE A 97 -15.51 -3.45 -2.67
CA ILE A 97 -15.33 -3.23 -1.24
C ILE A 97 -14.06 -2.41 -0.97
N TYR A 98 -12.96 -2.70 -1.68
CA TYR A 98 -11.70 -1.99 -1.51
C TYR A 98 -11.79 -0.55 -2.02
N LEU A 99 -12.46 -0.31 -3.14
CA LEU A 99 -12.69 1.04 -3.65
C LEU A 99 -13.57 1.86 -2.69
N MET A 100 -14.65 1.28 -2.15
CA MET A 100 -15.52 1.93 -1.17
C MET A 100 -14.75 2.28 0.12
N ALA A 101 -13.95 1.33 0.63
CA ALA A 101 -13.08 1.52 1.77
C ALA A 101 -12.07 2.66 1.52
N TYR A 102 -11.46 2.72 0.33
CA TYR A 102 -10.55 3.79 -0.08
C TYR A 102 -11.24 5.16 -0.14
N LEU A 103 -12.42 5.26 -0.74
CA LEU A 103 -13.17 6.52 -0.83
C LEU A 103 -13.60 7.01 0.55
N ALA A 104 -14.10 6.12 1.41
CA ALA A 104 -14.44 6.46 2.80
C ALA A 104 -13.22 6.94 3.58
N PHE A 105 -12.07 6.27 3.40
CA PHE A 105 -10.81 6.70 4.01
C PHE A 105 -10.41 8.11 3.56
N LYS A 106 -10.55 8.46 2.27
CA LYS A 106 -10.32 9.83 1.78
C LYS A 106 -11.27 10.86 2.41
N MET A 107 -12.54 10.53 2.57
CA MET A 107 -13.53 11.40 3.22
C MET A 107 -13.17 11.64 4.69
N VAL A 108 -12.72 10.62 5.42
CA VAL A 108 -12.19 10.80 6.78
C VAL A 108 -10.94 11.67 6.78
N LEU A 109 -10.01 11.43 5.84
CA LEU A 109 -8.77 12.20 5.75
C LEU A 109 -9.02 13.69 5.54
N ILE A 110 -9.95 14.08 4.66
CA ILE A 110 -10.18 15.51 4.34
C ILE A 110 -10.66 16.30 5.57
N GLU A 111 -11.37 15.65 6.49
CA GLU A 111 -11.91 16.24 7.71
C GLU A 111 -10.86 16.49 8.80
N ILE A 112 -9.78 15.69 8.84
CA ILE A 112 -8.75 15.78 9.88
C ILE A 112 -7.73 16.88 9.52
N PRO A 113 -7.59 17.97 10.28
CA PRO A 113 -6.64 19.05 9.97
C PRO A 113 -5.21 18.52 9.75
N GLU A 114 -4.44 19.10 8.82
CA GLU A 114 -3.12 18.58 8.41
C GLU A 114 -2.14 18.36 9.58
N ARG A 115 -2.03 19.34 10.49
CA ARG A 115 -1.22 19.19 11.73
C ARG A 115 -1.67 18.04 12.62
N ARG A 116 -2.97 17.75 12.63
CA ARG A 116 -3.56 16.67 13.42
C ARG A 116 -3.34 15.33 12.73
N LEU A 117 -3.43 15.29 11.41
CA LEU A 117 -3.11 14.13 10.58
C LEU A 117 -1.66 13.69 10.78
N GLU A 118 -0.71 14.62 10.77
CA GLU A 118 0.71 14.35 11.07
C GLU A 118 0.89 13.68 12.44
N GLN A 119 0.26 14.23 13.48
CA GLN A 119 0.31 13.68 14.84
C GLN A 119 -0.28 12.28 14.91
N LEU A 120 -1.47 12.08 14.35
CA LEU A 120 -2.15 10.78 14.36
C LEU A 120 -1.40 9.75 13.53
N THR A 121 -0.77 10.16 12.42
CA THR A 121 0.10 9.27 11.64
C THR A 121 1.26 8.81 12.51
N GLY A 122 1.97 9.73 13.16
CA GLY A 122 3.09 9.40 14.03
C GLY A 122 2.70 8.45 15.18
N ILE A 123 1.55 8.69 15.82
CA ILE A 123 1.00 7.79 16.84
C ILE A 123 0.70 6.42 16.25
N GLY A 124 0.02 6.36 15.10
CA GLY A 124 -0.31 5.12 14.40
C GLY A 124 0.94 4.31 14.03
N LEU A 125 1.99 4.96 13.53
CA LEU A 125 3.27 4.32 13.20
C LEU A 125 3.92 3.68 14.44
N ILE A 126 3.96 4.42 15.56
CA ILE A 126 4.52 3.92 16.83
C ILE A 126 3.69 2.72 17.32
N LEU A 127 2.37 2.88 17.39
CA LEU A 127 1.46 1.84 17.85
C LEU A 127 1.58 0.58 16.99
N GLY A 128 1.64 0.72 15.67
CA GLY A 128 1.78 -0.42 14.77
C GLY A 128 3.14 -1.11 14.83
N THR A 129 4.22 -0.33 15.02
CA THR A 129 5.57 -0.89 15.20
C THR A 129 5.64 -1.70 16.49
N ILE A 130 5.10 -1.15 17.58
CA ILE A 130 5.07 -1.81 18.89
C ILE A 130 4.14 -3.02 18.87
N SER A 131 2.93 -2.89 18.33
CA SER A 131 1.94 -3.97 18.31
C SER A 131 2.45 -5.17 17.50
N PHE A 132 3.02 -4.93 16.32
CA PHE A 132 3.64 -5.99 15.53
C PHE A 132 4.80 -6.65 16.29
N GLY A 133 5.70 -5.85 16.88
CA GLY A 133 6.82 -6.36 17.66
C GLY A 133 6.36 -7.22 18.85
N LEU A 134 5.33 -6.78 19.57
CA LEU A 134 4.75 -7.53 20.68
C LEU A 134 4.06 -8.82 20.24
N VAL A 135 3.27 -8.77 19.16
CA VAL A 135 2.64 -9.97 18.59
C VAL A 135 3.70 -10.97 18.14
N MET A 136 4.73 -10.51 17.43
CA MET A 136 5.86 -11.35 17.02
C MET A 136 6.56 -12.00 18.23
N LEU A 137 6.93 -11.22 19.24
CA LEU A 137 7.64 -11.73 20.43
C LEU A 137 6.77 -12.69 21.25
N TYR A 138 5.49 -12.33 21.47
CA TYR A 138 4.54 -13.18 22.18
C TYR A 138 4.35 -14.50 21.45
N SER A 139 4.11 -14.45 20.13
CA SER A 139 3.94 -15.64 19.32
C SER A 139 5.17 -16.54 19.40
N LEU A 140 6.37 -16.02 19.15
CA LEU A 140 7.61 -16.81 19.24
C LEU A 140 7.87 -17.38 20.64
N TYR A 141 7.54 -16.63 21.70
CA TYR A 141 7.67 -17.11 23.08
C TYR A 141 6.70 -18.26 23.35
N SER A 142 5.43 -18.06 23.03
CA SER A 142 4.37 -19.06 23.24
C SER A 142 4.60 -20.34 22.43
N THR A 143 5.25 -20.24 21.27
CA THR A 143 5.53 -21.37 20.38
C THR A 143 6.84 -22.09 20.68
N GLY A 144 7.66 -21.57 21.60
CA GLY A 144 9.01 -22.08 21.89
C GLY A 144 10.05 -21.75 20.82
N SER A 145 9.75 -20.83 19.90
CA SER A 145 10.57 -20.52 18.71
C SER A 145 11.41 -19.24 18.85
N LEU A 146 11.58 -18.68 20.05
CA LEU A 146 12.39 -17.46 20.26
C LEU A 146 13.83 -17.56 19.72
N GLY A 147 14.41 -18.76 19.72
CA GLY A 147 15.75 -19.01 19.19
C GLY A 147 15.93 -18.61 17.73
N VAL A 148 14.84 -18.52 16.96
CA VAL A 148 14.83 -18.08 15.55
C VAL A 148 15.42 -16.69 15.36
N LEU A 149 15.19 -15.76 16.30
CA LEU A 149 15.68 -14.39 16.20
C LEU A 149 17.20 -14.29 16.33
N PHE A 150 17.84 -15.32 16.87
CA PHE A 150 19.29 -15.42 17.06
C PHE A 150 19.96 -16.37 16.05
N GLY A 151 19.17 -16.98 15.16
CA GLY A 151 19.64 -17.91 14.13
C GLY A 151 20.11 -17.20 12.85
N SER A 152 20.32 -17.99 11.79
CA SER A 152 20.70 -17.45 10.48
C SER A 152 19.59 -16.60 9.88
N PHE A 153 19.94 -15.39 9.44
CA PHE A 153 18.99 -14.45 8.86
C PHE A 153 18.58 -14.90 7.44
N SER A 154 17.46 -15.62 7.34
CA SER A 154 16.91 -16.08 6.07
C SER A 154 15.37 -16.03 6.05
N TYR A 155 14.78 -16.00 4.85
CA TYR A 155 13.33 -16.00 4.69
C TYR A 155 12.65 -17.21 5.35
N TRP A 156 13.22 -18.41 5.15
CA TRP A 156 12.67 -19.66 5.66
C TRP A 156 12.92 -19.83 7.15
N THR A 157 14.06 -19.33 7.65
CA THR A 157 14.43 -19.45 9.07
C THR A 157 13.68 -18.43 9.91
N VAL A 158 13.59 -17.17 9.46
CA VAL A 158 13.06 -16.06 10.26
C VAL A 158 11.62 -15.72 9.87
N THR A 159 11.38 -15.28 8.63
CA THR A 159 10.06 -14.76 8.22
C THR A 159 8.97 -15.82 8.32
N VAL A 160 9.19 -16.99 7.72
CA VAL A 160 8.21 -18.08 7.70
C VAL A 160 7.92 -18.57 9.11
N GLN A 161 8.93 -18.72 9.97
CA GLN A 161 8.71 -19.19 11.34
C GLN A 161 8.01 -18.16 12.23
N VAL A 162 8.29 -16.86 12.05
CA VAL A 162 7.56 -15.79 12.72
C VAL A 162 6.07 -15.86 12.37
N PHE A 163 5.73 -15.92 11.07
CA PHE A 163 4.33 -15.95 10.65
C PHE A 163 3.64 -17.26 10.98
N ASN A 164 4.31 -18.40 10.87
CA ASN A 164 3.76 -19.67 11.33
C ASN A 164 3.46 -19.62 12.84
N SER A 165 4.36 -19.01 13.63
CA SER A 165 4.11 -18.83 15.06
C SER A 165 2.91 -17.92 15.32
N ILE A 166 2.77 -16.83 14.58
CA ILE A 166 1.62 -15.92 14.67
C ILE A 166 0.33 -16.67 14.34
N ASP A 167 0.25 -17.33 13.19
CA ASP A 167 -0.94 -18.05 12.76
C ASP A 167 -1.33 -19.18 13.72
N SER A 168 -0.34 -19.86 14.31
CA SER A 168 -0.59 -20.91 15.31
C SER A 168 -1.22 -20.41 16.60
N VAL A 169 -0.92 -19.17 17.02
CA VAL A 169 -1.53 -18.53 18.19
C VAL A 169 -2.96 -18.08 17.90
N PHE A 170 -3.26 -17.72 16.65
CA PHE A 170 -4.59 -17.27 16.23
C PHE A 170 -5.48 -18.39 15.66
N GLY A 171 -5.11 -19.65 15.89
CA GLY A 171 -6.01 -20.81 15.75
C GLY A 171 -5.88 -21.60 14.45
N GLN A 172 -4.84 -21.40 13.64
CA GLN A 172 -4.55 -22.30 12.51
C GLN A 172 -3.55 -23.39 12.90
N SER A 173 -3.72 -24.61 12.40
CA SER A 173 -2.81 -25.73 12.67
C SER A 173 -1.44 -25.42 12.05
N ARG A 174 -0.34 -25.71 12.77
CA ARG A 174 1.03 -25.46 12.29
C ARG A 174 1.38 -26.23 11.01
N ASP A 175 0.71 -27.36 10.78
CA ASP A 175 0.99 -28.28 9.69
C ASP A 175 0.35 -27.85 8.36
N GLU A 176 -0.60 -26.91 8.40
CA GLU A 176 -1.25 -26.35 7.19
C GLU A 176 -0.58 -25.04 6.70
N PHE A 177 0.46 -24.56 7.38
CA PHE A 177 1.08 -23.27 7.06
C PHE A 177 1.99 -23.33 5.82
N ALA A 178 1.52 -22.76 4.71
CA ALA A 178 2.31 -22.56 3.49
C ALA A 178 2.88 -21.13 3.35
N SER A 179 3.96 -20.99 2.57
CA SER A 179 4.60 -19.68 2.31
C SER A 179 3.68 -18.62 1.69
N VAL A 180 2.57 -19.04 1.05
CA VAL A 180 1.54 -18.16 0.49
C VAL A 180 0.79 -17.38 1.59
N HIS A 181 0.69 -17.92 2.81
CA HIS A 181 -0.02 -17.30 3.94
C HIS A 181 0.74 -16.11 4.55
N VAL A 182 2.07 -16.09 4.42
CA VAL A 182 2.93 -14.99 4.91
C VAL A 182 2.55 -13.64 4.28
N MET A 183 1.96 -13.65 3.06
CA MET A 183 1.65 -12.44 2.26
C MET A 183 2.80 -11.44 2.30
N ARG A 184 4.04 -11.95 2.17
CA ARG A 184 5.32 -11.25 2.45
C ARG A 184 5.42 -9.86 1.81
N ASN A 185 4.86 -9.73 0.61
CA ASN A 185 4.94 -8.52 -0.16
C ASN A 185 4.07 -7.42 0.48
N SER A 186 2.90 -7.76 1.03
CA SER A 186 1.94 -6.83 1.63
C SER A 186 2.43 -6.35 3.01
N VAL A 187 2.94 -7.26 3.83
CA VAL A 187 3.53 -6.90 5.13
C VAL A 187 4.79 -6.05 4.94
N GLY A 188 5.69 -6.46 4.03
CA GLY A 188 6.88 -5.67 3.72
C GLY A 188 6.56 -4.27 3.20
N GLU A 189 5.49 -4.14 2.39
CA GLU A 189 4.99 -2.81 1.98
C GLU A 189 4.51 -1.97 3.15
N ALA A 190 3.83 -2.55 4.15
CA ALA A 190 3.38 -1.81 5.34
C ALA A 190 4.58 -1.19 6.09
N PHE A 191 5.66 -1.95 6.27
CA PHE A 191 6.87 -1.43 6.90
C PHE A 191 7.60 -0.40 6.02
N ALA A 192 7.65 -0.61 4.70
CA ALA A 192 8.21 0.39 3.79
C ALA A 192 7.40 1.70 3.81
N PHE A 193 6.07 1.60 3.87
CA PHE A 193 5.18 2.74 4.07
C PHE A 193 5.46 3.43 5.41
N TYR A 194 5.70 2.69 6.50
CA TYR A 194 6.05 3.29 7.79
C TYR A 194 7.36 4.08 7.75
N VAL A 195 8.37 3.58 7.02
CA VAL A 195 9.61 4.31 6.79
C VAL A 195 9.33 5.61 6.03
N ILE A 196 8.62 5.54 4.91
CA ILE A 196 8.27 6.73 4.12
C ILE A 196 7.45 7.71 4.95
N ALA A 197 6.43 7.25 5.66
CA ALA A 197 5.57 8.08 6.49
C ALA A 197 6.34 8.76 7.62
N ALA A 198 7.30 8.09 8.25
CA ALA A 198 8.17 8.69 9.27
C ALA A 198 9.08 9.79 8.70
N LEU A 199 9.48 9.66 7.42
CA LEU A 199 10.29 10.66 6.72
C LEU A 199 9.43 11.86 6.27
N VAL A 200 8.24 11.60 5.72
CA VAL A 200 7.30 12.61 5.20
C VAL A 200 6.62 13.39 6.31
N TYR A 201 6.07 12.69 7.31
CA TYR A 201 5.38 13.29 8.44
C TYR A 201 6.36 13.40 9.61
N GLY A 202 6.80 14.63 9.87
CA GLY A 202 7.81 14.91 10.87
C GLY A 202 7.32 14.60 12.28
N PHE A 203 7.94 13.63 12.93
CA PHE A 203 7.88 13.57 14.38
C PHE A 203 8.54 14.81 14.98
N ARG A 204 7.96 15.36 16.06
CA ARG A 204 8.55 16.49 16.80
C ARG A 204 10.01 16.22 17.21
N SER A 205 10.34 14.97 17.53
CA SER A 205 11.70 14.55 17.87
C SER A 205 12.39 13.88 16.68
N LYS A 206 13.55 14.42 16.27
CA LYS A 206 14.40 13.82 15.23
C LYS A 206 14.88 12.41 15.61
N LEU A 207 15.15 12.18 16.89
CA LEU A 207 15.57 10.86 17.38
C LEU A 207 14.44 9.84 17.26
N MET A 208 13.20 10.22 17.63
CA MET A 208 12.04 9.33 17.51
C MET A 208 11.75 8.99 16.05
N ARG A 209 11.86 9.97 15.13
CA ARG A 209 11.76 9.74 13.69
C ARG A 209 12.77 8.70 13.20
N LEU A 210 14.05 8.89 13.52
CA LEU A 210 15.12 7.99 13.09
C LEU A 210 14.98 6.61 13.73
N GLY A 211 14.54 6.54 15.00
CA GLY A 211 14.28 5.29 15.70
C GLY A 211 13.14 4.50 15.06
N VAL A 212 11.98 5.14 14.84
CA VAL A 212 10.82 4.51 14.19
C VAL A 212 11.17 4.09 12.76
N ALA A 213 11.81 4.95 11.97
CA ALA A 213 12.23 4.60 10.62
C ALA A 213 13.23 3.43 10.63
N GLY A 214 14.26 3.48 11.48
CA GLY A 214 15.29 2.44 11.59
C GLY A 214 14.73 1.06 11.96
N VAL A 215 13.84 0.99 12.94
CA VAL A 215 13.17 -0.27 13.32
C VAL A 215 12.33 -0.82 12.16
N ASN A 216 11.61 0.05 11.45
CA ASN A 216 10.79 -0.38 10.31
C ASN A 216 11.61 -0.75 9.08
N VAL A 217 12.83 -0.21 8.90
CA VAL A 217 13.78 -0.72 7.89
C VAL A 217 14.17 -2.16 8.22
N ILE A 218 14.48 -2.46 9.49
CA ILE A 218 14.82 -3.82 9.91
C ILE A 218 13.66 -4.78 9.65
N PHE A 219 12.42 -4.38 9.99
CA PHE A 219 11.24 -5.19 9.68
C PHE A 219 10.98 -5.34 8.19
N ALA A 220 11.18 -4.30 7.37
CA ALA A 220 11.04 -4.41 5.92
C ALA A 220 12.08 -5.38 5.32
N LEU A 221 13.32 -5.33 5.81
CA LEU A 221 14.39 -6.24 5.41
C LEU A 221 14.10 -7.70 5.81
N SER A 222 13.57 -7.91 7.02
CA SER A 222 13.23 -9.25 7.52
C SER A 222 12.07 -9.91 6.78
N MET A 223 11.33 -9.18 5.94
CA MET A 223 10.31 -9.76 5.05
C MET A 223 10.88 -10.37 3.76
N PHE A 224 12.16 -10.14 3.44
CA PHE A 224 12.83 -10.60 2.21
C PHE A 224 12.01 -10.29 0.93
N SER A 225 11.42 -9.10 0.90
CA SER A 225 10.61 -8.61 -0.22
C SER A 225 11.38 -7.59 -1.04
N ARG A 226 11.71 -7.92 -2.31
CA ARG A 226 12.35 -6.99 -3.26
C ARG A 226 11.59 -5.67 -3.36
N ARG A 227 10.26 -5.75 -3.37
CA ARG A 227 9.36 -4.60 -3.43
C ARG A 227 9.49 -3.69 -2.22
N ALA A 228 9.48 -4.27 -1.02
CA ALA A 228 9.62 -3.52 0.22
C ALA A 228 10.99 -2.84 0.30
N LEU A 229 12.05 -3.55 -0.10
CA LEU A 229 13.40 -3.00 -0.13
C LEU A 229 13.50 -1.82 -1.10
N LEU A 230 13.04 -1.99 -2.35
CA LEU A 230 13.03 -0.91 -3.34
C LEU A 230 12.20 0.29 -2.85
N ALA A 231 11.06 0.05 -2.21
CA ALA A 231 10.24 1.11 -1.63
C ALA A 231 10.98 1.89 -0.53
N VAL A 232 11.67 1.19 0.38
CA VAL A 232 12.51 1.81 1.41
C VAL A 232 13.64 2.63 0.78
N CYS A 233 14.37 2.05 -0.17
CA CYS A 233 15.47 2.74 -0.87
C CYS A 233 14.94 4.01 -1.56
N PHE A 234 13.95 3.89 -2.45
CA PHE A 234 13.39 5.05 -3.15
C PHE A 234 12.78 6.07 -2.18
N GLY A 235 12.19 5.63 -1.07
CA GLY A 235 11.65 6.50 -0.03
C GLY A 235 12.73 7.32 0.67
N VAL A 236 13.79 6.67 1.16
CA VAL A 236 14.92 7.30 1.85
C VAL A 236 15.66 8.26 0.91
N PHE A 237 16.03 7.79 -0.29
CA PHE A 237 16.74 8.62 -1.26
C PHE A 237 15.85 9.72 -1.83
N GLY A 238 14.56 9.46 -2.00
CA GLY A 238 13.59 10.47 -2.39
C GLY A 238 13.49 11.59 -1.35
N ALA A 239 13.37 11.24 -0.07
CA ALA A 239 13.38 12.21 1.03
C ALA A 239 14.68 13.04 1.02
N LEU A 240 15.85 12.39 0.95
CA LEU A 240 17.14 13.09 0.85
C LEU A 240 17.22 14.00 -0.38
N ALA A 241 16.75 13.54 -1.54
CA ALA A 241 16.76 14.31 -2.78
C ALA A 241 15.85 15.54 -2.74
N THR A 242 14.81 15.54 -1.90
CA THR A 242 13.95 16.72 -1.69
C THR A 242 14.55 17.75 -0.72
N GLU A 243 15.40 17.31 0.21
CA GLU A 243 16.09 18.20 1.17
C GLU A 243 17.34 18.86 0.56
N VAL A 244 17.97 18.22 -0.42
CA VAL A 244 19.29 18.56 -0.92
C VAL A 244 19.21 19.17 -2.32
N ARG A 245 19.97 20.25 -2.58
CA ARG A 245 20.03 20.94 -3.90
C ARG A 245 21.35 20.68 -4.64
N GLY A 246 21.31 20.78 -5.97
CA GLY A 246 22.49 20.76 -6.85
C GLY A 246 23.25 19.44 -6.86
N VAL A 247 24.59 19.52 -6.84
CA VAL A 247 25.50 18.35 -6.94
C VAL A 247 25.26 17.31 -5.85
N LYS A 248 24.88 17.74 -4.64
CA LYS A 248 24.58 16.81 -3.53
C LYS A 248 23.30 15.97 -3.79
N ARG A 249 22.33 16.49 -4.56
CA ARG A 249 21.17 15.71 -5.02
C ARG A 249 21.58 14.66 -6.05
N ALA A 250 22.45 15.04 -6.99
CA ALA A 250 23.01 14.12 -7.97
C ALA A 250 23.82 13.00 -7.30
N LEU A 251 24.61 13.33 -6.28
CA LEU A 251 25.35 12.34 -5.46
C LEU A 251 24.42 11.42 -4.68
N ALA A 252 23.31 11.93 -4.12
CA ALA A 252 22.32 11.08 -3.45
C ALA A 252 21.64 10.10 -4.42
N ILE A 253 21.31 10.56 -5.64
CA ILE A 253 20.75 9.71 -6.71
C ILE A 253 21.79 8.70 -7.21
N ALA A 254 23.05 9.10 -7.35
CA ALA A 254 24.13 8.21 -7.74
C ALA A 254 24.42 7.16 -6.66
N ALA A 255 24.41 7.55 -5.37
CA ALA A 255 24.53 6.63 -4.24
C ALA A 255 23.34 5.67 -4.15
N MET A 256 22.13 6.11 -4.54
CA MET A 256 20.96 5.23 -4.69
C MET A 256 21.20 4.19 -5.78
N ALA A 257 21.59 4.64 -6.98
CA ALA A 257 21.86 3.74 -8.09
C ALA A 257 22.98 2.75 -7.72
N ALA A 258 24.07 3.24 -7.11
CA ALA A 258 25.19 2.41 -6.65
C ALA A 258 24.82 1.46 -5.50
N GLY A 259 23.92 1.86 -4.59
CA GLY A 259 23.43 1.01 -3.50
C GLY A 259 22.50 -0.10 -4.01
N VAL A 260 21.61 0.24 -4.95
CA VAL A 260 20.76 -0.74 -5.64
C VAL A 260 21.62 -1.71 -6.47
N LEU A 261 22.56 -1.20 -7.27
CA LEU A 261 23.48 -2.00 -8.07
C LEU A 261 24.42 -2.84 -7.19
N GLY A 262 24.96 -2.25 -6.11
CA GLY A 262 25.83 -2.94 -5.16
C GLY A 262 25.09 -4.07 -4.45
N TYR A 263 23.86 -3.84 -4.00
CA TYR A 263 22.99 -4.88 -3.47
C TYR A 263 22.70 -5.99 -4.50
N MET A 264 22.48 -5.61 -5.77
CA MET A 264 22.29 -6.58 -6.86
C MET A 264 23.55 -7.44 -7.11
N VAL A 265 24.74 -6.95 -6.78
CA VAL A 265 26.03 -7.62 -7.03
C VAL A 265 26.53 -8.42 -5.81
N THR A 266 26.32 -7.96 -4.57
CA THR A 266 26.92 -8.58 -3.36
C THR A 266 26.05 -9.62 -2.67
N SER A 267 24.81 -9.83 -3.14
CA SER A 267 23.88 -10.79 -2.55
C SER A 267 24.13 -12.21 -3.07
N GLU A 268 25.18 -12.85 -2.57
CA GLU A 268 25.27 -14.33 -2.46
C GLU A 268 24.28 -14.88 -1.41
N ALA A 269 23.69 -14.01 -0.59
CA ALA A 269 22.68 -14.35 0.40
C ALA A 269 21.29 -14.52 -0.25
N SER A 270 21.03 -15.74 -0.69
CA SER A 270 19.77 -16.26 -1.27
C SER A 270 19.50 -15.85 -2.72
N SER A 271 19.65 -16.83 -3.61
CA SER A 271 19.41 -16.75 -5.06
C SER A 271 18.17 -15.94 -5.45
N ARG A 272 17.07 -16.00 -4.68
CA ARG A 272 15.80 -15.38 -5.05
C ARG A 272 15.77 -13.84 -5.15
N LEU A 273 16.68 -13.13 -4.48
CA LEU A 273 16.70 -11.66 -4.47
C LEU A 273 17.50 -11.06 -5.65
N THR A 274 18.50 -11.78 -6.13
CA THR A 274 19.43 -11.39 -7.21
C THR A 274 19.30 -12.21 -8.49
N ASP A 275 18.57 -13.33 -8.45
CA ASP A 275 18.33 -14.16 -9.61
C ASP A 275 17.19 -13.57 -10.45
N PHE A 276 17.59 -13.02 -11.61
CA PHE A 276 16.72 -12.54 -12.67
C PHE A 276 16.57 -13.56 -13.80
N SER A 277 17.19 -14.74 -13.68
CA SER A 277 17.15 -15.80 -14.70
C SER A 277 15.90 -16.68 -14.60
N ASP A 278 15.01 -16.44 -13.64
CA ASP A 278 13.77 -17.20 -13.43
C ASP A 278 12.85 -17.14 -14.67
N HIS A 279 12.98 -18.14 -15.55
CA HIS A 279 12.24 -18.28 -16.81
C HIS A 279 10.73 -18.33 -16.59
N ALA A 280 10.27 -18.72 -15.40
CA ALA A 280 8.86 -18.77 -15.05
C ALA A 280 8.16 -17.41 -15.19
N ARG A 281 8.88 -16.28 -15.03
CA ARG A 281 8.29 -14.94 -15.26
C ARG A 281 8.20 -14.57 -16.73
N ALA A 282 9.19 -14.95 -17.52
CA ALA A 282 9.18 -14.73 -18.96
C ALA A 282 8.06 -15.54 -19.61
N GLU A 283 7.88 -16.81 -19.21
CA GLU A 283 6.81 -17.68 -19.67
C GLU A 283 5.42 -17.11 -19.32
N GLN A 284 5.23 -16.61 -18.08
CA GLN A 284 3.98 -15.95 -17.68
C GLN A 284 3.65 -14.73 -18.55
N TYR A 285 4.66 -13.93 -18.89
CA TYR A 285 4.45 -12.75 -19.74
C TYR A 285 4.19 -13.13 -21.19
N GLN A 286 4.89 -14.15 -21.71
CA GLN A 286 4.65 -14.67 -23.05
C GLN A 286 3.22 -15.21 -23.19
N GLU A 287 2.76 -16.01 -22.24
CA GLU A 287 1.40 -16.55 -22.23
C GLU A 287 0.35 -15.42 -22.14
N ALA A 288 0.56 -14.43 -21.28
CA ALA A 288 -0.34 -13.28 -21.17
C ALA A 288 -0.45 -12.47 -22.47
N VAL A 289 0.68 -12.29 -23.18
CA VAL A 289 0.72 -11.62 -24.48
C VAL A 289 0.00 -12.46 -25.54
N GLN A 290 0.17 -13.78 -25.53
CA GLN A 290 -0.53 -14.68 -26.44
C GLN A 290 -2.05 -14.62 -26.22
N LEU A 291 -2.50 -14.72 -24.98
CA LEU A 291 -3.92 -14.59 -24.60
C LEU A 291 -4.48 -13.22 -25.03
N PHE A 292 -3.73 -12.13 -24.82
CA PHE A 292 -4.16 -10.82 -25.34
C PHE A 292 -4.29 -10.82 -26.87
N GLY A 293 -3.40 -11.49 -27.59
CA GLY A 293 -3.49 -11.64 -29.05
C GLY A 293 -4.71 -12.42 -29.52
N GLU A 294 -5.19 -13.38 -28.72
CA GLU A 294 -6.38 -14.18 -29.01
C GLU A 294 -7.70 -13.41 -28.81
N SER A 295 -7.77 -12.55 -27.77
CA SER A 295 -8.94 -11.71 -27.49
C SER A 295 -8.54 -10.24 -27.23
N PRO A 296 -8.15 -9.49 -28.27
CA PRO A 296 -7.58 -8.16 -28.09
C PRO A 296 -8.62 -7.09 -27.71
N TYR A 297 -9.90 -7.30 -28.02
CA TYR A 297 -10.94 -6.30 -27.76
C TYR A 297 -11.59 -6.46 -26.39
N PHE A 298 -11.98 -7.68 -26.04
CA PHE A 298 -12.76 -7.97 -24.84
C PHE A 298 -11.93 -8.65 -23.73
N GLY A 299 -10.75 -9.19 -24.07
CA GLY A 299 -9.93 -9.96 -23.14
C GLY A 299 -10.55 -11.32 -22.80
N HIS A 300 -10.05 -11.92 -21.72
CA HIS A 300 -10.47 -13.24 -21.24
C HIS A 300 -11.34 -13.19 -19.97
N GLY A 301 -11.82 -12.01 -19.61
CA GLY A 301 -12.62 -11.77 -18.41
C GLY A 301 -11.78 -11.32 -17.21
N TYR A 302 -12.41 -10.53 -16.33
CA TYR A 302 -11.76 -10.05 -15.11
C TYR A 302 -11.39 -11.22 -14.19
N GLY A 303 -10.17 -11.23 -13.66
CA GLY A 303 -9.72 -12.34 -12.81
C GLY A 303 -9.37 -13.62 -13.58
N ALA A 304 -9.23 -13.55 -14.92
CA ALA A 304 -8.66 -14.64 -15.70
C ALA A 304 -7.25 -15.01 -15.19
N LYS A 305 -6.98 -16.31 -15.14
CA LYS A 305 -5.70 -16.88 -14.74
C LYS A 305 -4.99 -17.45 -15.96
N LEU A 306 -3.68 -17.52 -15.86
CA LEU A 306 -2.84 -18.30 -16.77
C LEU A 306 -3.13 -19.80 -16.59
N SER A 307 -2.72 -20.62 -17.56
CA SER A 307 -2.84 -22.08 -17.57
C SER A 307 -2.25 -22.74 -16.33
N THR A 308 -1.19 -22.14 -15.75
CA THR A 308 -0.57 -22.58 -14.50
C THR A 308 -1.40 -22.30 -13.24
N GLY A 309 -2.60 -21.72 -13.39
CA GLY A 309 -3.48 -21.32 -12.28
C GLY A 309 -3.04 -20.03 -11.56
N ASN A 310 -1.98 -19.39 -12.04
CA ASN A 310 -1.45 -18.14 -11.51
C ASN A 310 -2.02 -16.92 -12.24
N TYR A 311 -2.03 -15.78 -11.57
CA TYR A 311 -2.31 -14.50 -12.22
C TYR A 311 -1.03 -13.89 -12.82
N VAL A 312 -1.18 -12.99 -13.78
CA VAL A 312 -0.07 -12.24 -14.39
C VAL A 312 0.46 -11.17 -13.44
N HIS A 313 1.70 -11.29 -12.98
CA HIS A 313 2.32 -10.31 -12.07
C HIS A 313 2.79 -9.03 -12.81
N ASN A 314 1.84 -8.27 -13.34
CA ASN A 314 2.02 -6.94 -13.93
C ASN A 314 0.64 -6.33 -14.19
N PHE A 315 0.33 -5.19 -13.59
CA PHE A 315 -1.01 -4.60 -13.65
C PHE A 315 -1.46 -4.24 -15.08
N VAL A 316 -0.55 -3.70 -15.90
CA VAL A 316 -0.87 -3.27 -17.26
C VAL A 316 -1.08 -4.48 -18.18
N LEU A 317 -0.19 -5.47 -18.09
CA LEU A 317 -0.30 -6.69 -18.88
C LEU A 317 -1.49 -7.55 -18.44
N ALA A 318 -1.77 -7.62 -17.14
CA ALA A 318 -2.98 -8.27 -16.62
C ALA A 318 -4.23 -7.56 -17.12
N GLY A 319 -4.26 -6.22 -17.12
CA GLY A 319 -5.38 -5.45 -17.66
C GLY A 319 -5.63 -5.71 -19.15
N ALA A 320 -4.55 -5.79 -19.94
CA ALA A 320 -4.62 -6.14 -21.35
C ALA A 320 -5.17 -7.57 -21.56
N MET A 321 -4.63 -8.56 -20.86
CA MET A 321 -5.07 -9.95 -20.97
C MET A 321 -6.53 -10.13 -20.52
N MET A 322 -6.92 -9.55 -19.39
CA MET A 322 -8.23 -9.76 -18.77
C MET A 322 -9.35 -8.98 -19.44
N MET A 323 -9.09 -7.74 -19.89
CA MET A 323 -10.15 -6.83 -20.36
C MET A 323 -9.84 -6.23 -21.75
N GLY A 324 -8.87 -6.80 -22.46
CA GLY A 324 -8.49 -6.37 -23.80
C GLY A 324 -7.93 -4.95 -23.85
N THR A 325 -8.13 -4.30 -25.00
CA THR A 325 -7.57 -2.99 -25.33
C THR A 325 -8.08 -1.89 -24.38
N LEU A 326 -9.34 -1.95 -23.95
CA LEU A 326 -9.87 -1.00 -22.97
C LEU A 326 -9.19 -1.16 -21.60
N GLY A 327 -8.97 -2.41 -21.17
CA GLY A 327 -8.18 -2.72 -19.98
C GLY A 327 -6.76 -2.16 -20.07
N LEU A 328 -6.07 -2.39 -21.18
CA LEU A 328 -4.73 -1.85 -21.44
C LEU A 328 -4.71 -0.32 -21.31
N ILE A 329 -5.63 0.38 -21.98
CA ILE A 329 -5.68 1.85 -21.96
C ILE A 329 -5.89 2.39 -20.54
N VAL A 330 -6.86 1.84 -19.80
CA VAL A 330 -7.19 2.32 -18.45
C VAL A 330 -6.07 2.02 -17.46
N THR A 331 -5.52 0.80 -17.48
CA THR A 331 -4.41 0.42 -16.58
C THR A 331 -3.13 1.20 -16.87
N LEU A 332 -2.79 1.41 -18.14
CA LEU A 332 -1.66 2.21 -18.54
C LEU A 332 -1.84 3.67 -18.12
N TRP A 333 -3.04 4.23 -18.31
CA TRP A 333 -3.34 5.59 -17.87
C TRP A 333 -3.19 5.75 -16.35
N ILE A 334 -3.72 4.82 -15.55
CA ILE A 334 -3.60 4.84 -14.08
C ILE A 334 -2.12 4.80 -13.69
N PHE A 335 -1.35 3.86 -14.25
CA PHE A 335 0.07 3.73 -13.96
C PHE A 335 0.85 5.00 -14.32
N LEU A 336 0.69 5.50 -15.54
CA LEU A 336 1.37 6.71 -16.02
C LEU A 336 0.94 7.96 -15.22
N HIS A 337 -0.32 8.06 -14.82
CA HIS A 337 -0.81 9.15 -13.98
C HIS A 337 -0.11 9.14 -12.62
N VAL A 338 -0.05 8.00 -11.94
CA VAL A 338 0.61 7.89 -10.63
C VAL A 338 2.11 8.17 -10.74
N VAL A 339 2.78 7.63 -11.77
CA VAL A 339 4.21 7.93 -12.04
C VAL A 339 4.43 9.41 -12.32
N LYS A 340 3.56 10.04 -13.12
CA LYS A 340 3.63 11.47 -13.43
C LYS A 340 3.49 12.31 -12.16
N GLU A 341 2.51 12.01 -11.30
CA GLU A 341 2.31 12.75 -10.03
C GLU A 341 3.53 12.59 -9.10
N LEU A 342 4.16 11.41 -9.05
CA LEU A 342 5.42 11.23 -8.34
C LEU A 342 6.52 12.14 -8.92
N VAL A 343 6.74 12.10 -10.24
CA VAL A 343 7.82 12.86 -10.89
C VAL A 343 7.60 14.38 -10.74
N LEU A 344 6.39 14.86 -10.97
CA LEU A 344 6.05 16.28 -10.81
C LEU A 344 6.14 16.71 -9.35
N GLY A 345 5.67 15.89 -8.42
CA GLY A 345 5.77 16.11 -6.99
C GLY A 345 7.22 16.21 -6.51
N MET A 346 8.10 15.33 -7.00
CA MET A 346 9.55 15.34 -6.71
C MET A 346 10.31 16.53 -7.34
N ARG A 347 9.70 17.23 -8.30
CA ARG A 347 10.24 18.47 -8.89
C ARG A 347 9.82 19.73 -8.13
N ALA A 348 8.66 19.71 -7.47
CA ALA A 348 8.19 20.84 -6.68
C ALA A 348 9.11 21.05 -5.46
N THR A 349 9.83 22.16 -5.41
CA THR A 349 10.79 22.43 -4.32
C THR A 349 10.13 22.80 -2.98
N THR A 350 10.76 22.29 -1.92
CA THR A 350 10.60 22.57 -0.47
C THR A 350 9.23 22.28 0.16
N GLY A 351 9.21 21.26 1.02
CA GLY A 351 8.13 20.99 1.99
C GLY A 351 7.01 20.05 1.54
N PHE A 352 6.98 19.62 0.26
CA PHE A 352 5.98 18.67 -0.23
C PHE A 352 6.58 17.29 -0.47
N GLN A 353 6.50 16.42 0.54
CA GLN A 353 7.08 15.07 0.47
C GLN A 353 6.03 13.96 0.32
N THR A 354 4.73 14.29 0.37
CA THR A 354 3.66 13.30 0.17
C THR A 354 3.67 12.57 -1.19
N PRO A 355 4.27 13.09 -2.29
CA PRO A 355 4.49 12.30 -3.50
C PRO A 355 5.29 11.02 -3.26
N LEU A 356 6.16 10.96 -2.24
CA LEU A 356 6.91 9.75 -1.89
C LEU A 356 5.99 8.57 -1.53
N PHE A 357 4.77 8.82 -1.07
CA PHE A 357 3.80 7.75 -0.83
C PHE A 357 3.46 6.98 -2.10
N LEU A 358 3.55 7.60 -3.28
CA LEU A 358 3.24 6.96 -4.56
C LEU A 358 4.24 5.86 -4.96
N ILE A 359 5.42 5.80 -4.32
CA ILE A 359 6.39 4.72 -4.53
C ILE A 359 5.74 3.35 -4.23
N ILE A 360 4.91 3.28 -3.18
CA ILE A 360 4.23 2.04 -2.76
C ILE A 360 3.28 1.53 -3.86
N PRO A 361 2.24 2.28 -4.31
CA PRO A 361 1.34 1.81 -5.36
C PRO A 361 2.04 1.61 -6.72
N ILE A 362 3.10 2.37 -7.06
CA ILE A 362 3.85 2.15 -8.31
C ILE A 362 4.51 0.76 -8.31
N LEU A 363 5.28 0.46 -7.26
CA LEU A 363 5.92 -0.85 -7.13
C LEU A 363 4.89 -1.97 -6.92
N GLY A 364 3.74 -1.64 -6.31
CA GLY A 364 2.57 -2.50 -6.23
C GLY A 364 2.07 -2.91 -7.62
N MET A 365 1.80 -1.96 -8.51
CA MET A 365 1.31 -2.20 -9.87
C MET A 365 2.30 -2.96 -10.76
N MET A 366 3.60 -2.86 -10.51
CA MET A 366 4.61 -3.62 -11.24
C MET A 366 4.54 -5.14 -10.99
N VAL A 367 3.87 -5.58 -9.92
CA VAL A 367 3.81 -6.99 -9.51
C VAL A 367 2.36 -7.47 -9.29
N GLY A 368 1.43 -6.56 -9.02
CA GLY A 368 0.04 -6.85 -8.70
C GLY A 368 -0.76 -7.39 -9.88
N SER A 369 -1.71 -8.26 -9.55
CA SER A 369 -2.63 -8.89 -10.49
C SER A 369 -4.02 -9.02 -9.85
N THR A 370 -5.07 -8.86 -10.63
CA THR A 370 -6.39 -8.55 -10.08
C THR A 370 -7.27 -9.78 -9.86
N VAL A 371 -7.17 -10.33 -8.65
CA VAL A 371 -8.30 -10.89 -7.88
C VAL A 371 -8.19 -10.54 -6.39
N GLU A 372 -6.99 -10.22 -5.90
CA GLU A 372 -6.80 -9.71 -4.53
C GLU A 372 -6.81 -8.17 -4.42
N GLY A 373 -7.10 -7.47 -5.51
CA GLY A 373 -7.15 -6.01 -5.58
C GLY A 373 -6.01 -5.42 -6.41
N ILE A 374 -6.32 -4.38 -7.17
CA ILE A 374 -5.37 -3.55 -7.95
C ILE A 374 -4.19 -3.08 -7.07
N PHE A 375 -4.52 -2.80 -5.81
CA PHE A 375 -3.64 -2.28 -4.78
C PHE A 375 -3.81 -3.08 -3.50
N THR A 376 -2.71 -3.25 -2.77
CA THR A 376 -2.76 -3.70 -1.37
C THR A 376 -3.40 -2.62 -0.50
N MET A 377 -3.83 -2.98 0.73
CA MET A 377 -4.37 -1.99 1.67
C MET A 377 -3.39 -0.84 1.94
N THR A 378 -2.11 -1.15 2.08
CA THR A 378 -1.07 -0.14 2.23
C THR A 378 -0.99 0.78 1.00
N SER A 379 -1.10 0.21 -0.21
CA SER A 379 -1.13 1.00 -1.45
C SER A 379 -2.36 1.92 -1.52
N TRP A 380 -3.54 1.46 -1.10
CA TRP A 380 -4.74 2.29 -1.01
C TRP A 380 -4.59 3.45 -0.01
N VAL A 381 -4.05 3.17 1.18
CA VAL A 381 -3.77 4.20 2.19
C VAL A 381 -2.76 5.22 1.68
N ALA A 382 -1.67 4.76 1.07
CA ALA A 382 -0.62 5.62 0.51
C ALA A 382 -1.16 6.54 -0.61
N LEU A 383 -1.98 5.97 -1.50
CA LEU A 383 -2.65 6.70 -2.58
C LEU A 383 -3.61 7.78 -2.04
N ALA A 384 -4.40 7.43 -1.01
CA ALA A 384 -5.36 8.36 -0.40
C ALA A 384 -4.67 9.52 0.31
N LEU A 385 -3.59 9.24 1.06
CA LEU A 385 -2.79 10.28 1.72
C LEU A 385 -2.20 11.26 0.71
N HIS A 386 -1.67 10.77 -0.41
CA HIS A 386 -1.18 11.62 -1.48
C HIS A 386 -2.31 12.46 -2.10
N ASP A 387 -3.38 11.83 -2.56
CA ASP A 387 -4.43 12.52 -3.32
C ASP A 387 -5.16 13.59 -2.46
N VAL A 388 -5.45 13.28 -1.19
CA VAL A 388 -6.02 14.28 -0.26
C VAL A 388 -5.07 15.44 -0.01
N SER A 389 -3.75 15.20 0.06
CA SER A 389 -2.77 16.29 0.19
C SER A 389 -2.75 17.21 -1.03
N VAL A 390 -2.92 16.65 -2.23
CA VAL A 390 -3.03 17.42 -3.48
C VAL A 390 -4.33 18.22 -3.52
N LEU A 391 -5.46 17.61 -3.16
CA LEU A 391 -6.77 18.28 -3.08
C LEU A 391 -6.74 19.47 -2.12
N ARG A 392 -6.17 19.30 -0.92
CA ARG A 392 -6.00 20.38 0.07
C ARG A 392 -5.24 21.57 -0.48
N ARG A 393 -4.15 21.31 -1.19
CA ARG A 393 -3.34 22.37 -1.81
C ARG A 393 -4.08 23.11 -2.92
N LYS A 394 -4.82 22.39 -3.76
CA LYS A 394 -5.67 23.00 -4.79
C LYS A 394 -6.73 23.90 -4.17
N ASN A 395 -7.43 23.41 -3.14
CA ASN A 395 -8.46 24.19 -2.44
C ASN A 395 -7.87 25.43 -1.75
N ALA A 396 -6.71 25.30 -1.11
CA ALA A 396 -6.00 26.44 -0.51
C ALA A 396 -5.58 27.48 -1.57
N ALA A 397 -5.08 27.06 -2.72
CA ALA A 397 -4.70 27.96 -3.81
C ALA A 397 -5.91 28.73 -4.37
N VAL A 398 -7.06 28.07 -4.52
CA VAL A 398 -8.31 28.71 -4.97
C VAL A 398 -8.80 29.74 -3.95
N ALA A 399 -8.75 29.42 -2.65
CA ALA A 399 -9.15 30.34 -1.58
C ALA A 399 -8.29 31.62 -1.53
N VAL A 400 -6.98 31.49 -1.79
CA VAL A 400 -6.06 32.65 -1.90
C VAL A 400 -6.33 33.48 -3.16
N SER A 401 -6.73 32.84 -4.25
CA SER A 401 -7.00 33.50 -5.54
C SER A 401 -8.34 34.26 -5.55
N TYR A 402 -9.30 33.86 -4.71
CA TYR A 402 -10.63 34.45 -4.62
C TYR A 402 -11.06 34.66 -3.15
N PRO A 403 -10.51 35.68 -2.46
CA PRO A 403 -10.77 35.92 -1.03
C PRO A 403 -12.24 36.23 -0.67
N GLY A 404 -13.12 36.42 -1.67
CA GLY A 404 -14.56 36.62 -1.48
C GLY A 404 -15.40 35.34 -1.40
N ALA A 405 -14.85 34.16 -1.74
CA ALA A 405 -15.62 32.92 -1.80
C ALA A 405 -15.84 32.24 -0.43
N SER A 406 -15.09 32.64 0.61
CA SER A 406 -15.19 32.05 1.96
C SER A 406 -16.09 32.83 2.92
N ARG A 407 -16.87 33.81 2.42
CA ARG A 407 -17.74 34.67 3.26
C ARG A 407 -19.24 34.43 3.07
N VAL A 408 -19.64 33.45 2.27
CA VAL A 408 -21.05 33.06 2.12
C VAL A 408 -21.21 31.69 2.76
N GLU A 409 -21.28 31.69 4.10
CA GLU A 409 -21.75 30.63 5.01
C GLU A 409 -21.02 30.85 6.35
N ALA A 410 -21.49 31.86 7.08
CA ALA A 410 -21.27 32.02 8.52
C ALA A 410 -22.60 31.82 9.23
#